data_AF-A0A368FUZ5-F1
#
_entry.id   AF-A0A368FUZ5-F1
#
_cell.length_a   1.000
_cell.length_b   1.000
_cell.length_c   1.000
_cell.angle_alpha   90.00
_cell.angle_beta   90.00
_cell.angle_gamma   90.00
#
_symmetry.space_group_name_H-M   'P 1'
#
loop_
_entity.id
_entity.type
_entity.pdbx_description
1 polymer ?
#
loop_
_entity_poly.entity_id
_entity_poly.type
_entity_poly.pdbx_seq_one_letter_code
_entity_poly.pdbx_strand_id
1 'polypeptide(L)'
;MTAPSETLQRGLAMLTPVKPQFTWSTTILALSLISFHVIRRLWETLCISVYSDTTMNIFHYGVGLIHYTILPLTIICESKGIADNRYGLIFASSAISSVQWVGVALFFLCNRQQHLIARELAALRKGPDG
;
A
#
# COMPACT_ATOMS: atom_id res chain seq x y z
N MET A 1 41.65 13.77 0.65
CA MET A 1 40.26 13.34 0.38
C MET A 1 40.07 13.36 -1.12
N THR A 2 40.20 12.20 -1.78
CA THR A 2 40.08 12.07 -3.24
C THR A 2 38.60 11.98 -3.62
N ALA A 3 38.14 12.86 -4.51
CA ALA A 3 36.78 12.83 -5.02
C ALA A 3 36.49 11.50 -5.75
N PRO A 4 35.27 10.93 -5.64
CA PRO A 4 34.89 9.73 -6.37
C PRO A 4 34.95 9.97 -7.89
N SER A 5 35.31 8.95 -8.67
CA SER A 5 35.44 9.06 -10.13
C SER A 5 34.12 9.44 -10.80
N GLU A 6 34.17 10.32 -11.80
CA GLU A 6 32.96 10.82 -12.49
C GLU A 6 32.09 9.70 -13.08
N THR A 7 32.71 8.58 -13.48
CA THR A 7 32.03 7.38 -13.96
C THR A 7 31.21 6.71 -12.87
N LEU A 8 31.72 6.67 -11.63
CA LEU A 8 31.01 6.10 -10.50
C LEU A 8 29.87 7.03 -10.06
N GLN A 9 30.06 8.34 -10.11
CA GLN A 9 28.97 9.31 -9.89
C GLN A 9 27.87 9.21 -10.95
N ARG A 10 28.21 9.08 -12.24
CA ARG A 10 27.22 8.91 -13.31
C ARG A 10 26.48 7.58 -13.23
N GLY A 11 27.19 6.50 -12.88
CA GLY A 11 26.60 5.18 -12.64
C GLY A 11 25.64 5.20 -11.45
N LEU A 12 26.05 5.82 -10.33
CA LEU A 12 25.18 5.99 -9.16
C LEU A 12 23.98 6.89 -9.47
N ALA A 13 24.17 8.00 -10.18
CA ALA A 13 23.09 8.90 -10.59
C ALA A 13 22.07 8.23 -11.52
N MET A 14 22.52 7.27 -12.35
CA MET A 14 21.66 6.45 -13.21
C MET A 14 20.91 5.36 -12.41
N LEU A 15 21.52 4.85 -11.34
CA LEU A 15 20.94 3.84 -10.45
C LEU A 15 20.02 4.44 -9.38
N THR A 16 20.15 5.72 -9.06
CA THR A 16 19.21 6.45 -8.21
C THR A 16 18.05 6.98 -9.05
N PRO A 17 16.82 6.43 -8.91
CA PRO A 17 15.70 7.01 -9.61
C PRO A 17 15.35 8.38 -9.03
N VAL A 18 15.10 9.29 -9.97
CA VAL A 18 14.15 10.40 -9.99
C VAL A 18 13.71 10.95 -8.63
N LYS A 19 14.03 12.23 -8.42
CA LYS A 19 13.49 13.12 -7.39
C LYS A 19 12.06 12.71 -6.96
N PRO A 20 11.76 12.64 -5.65
CA PRO A 20 10.46 12.23 -5.15
C PRO A 20 9.35 13.04 -5.81
N GLN A 21 8.24 12.40 -6.17
CA GLN A 21 7.23 13.00 -7.04
C GLN A 21 6.03 13.57 -6.29
N PHE A 22 5.62 12.95 -5.18
CA PHE A 22 4.31 13.23 -4.57
C PHE A 22 4.40 14.12 -3.33
N THR A 23 3.34 14.89 -3.10
CA THR A 23 3.19 15.75 -1.92
C THR A 23 2.88 14.91 -0.68
N TRP A 24 3.25 15.42 0.50
CA TRP A 24 2.96 14.75 1.77
C TRP A 24 1.47 14.44 1.96
N SER A 25 0.58 15.31 1.49
CA SER A 25 -0.87 15.10 1.58
C SER A 25 -1.33 13.89 0.76
N THR A 26 -0.77 13.70 -0.44
CA THR A 26 -1.02 12.50 -1.27
C THR A 26 -0.48 11.25 -0.61
N THR A 27 0.72 11.32 -0.02
CA THR A 27 1.35 10.20 0.70
C THR A 27 0.50 9.76 1.88
N ILE A 28 0.07 10.69 2.75
CA ILE A 28 -0.81 10.37 3.88
C ILE A 28 -2.12 9.77 3.39
N LEU A 29 -2.72 10.34 2.34
CA LEU A 29 -3.95 9.81 1.77
C LEU A 29 -3.77 8.36 1.32
N ALA A 30 -2.72 8.07 0.54
CA ALA A 30 -2.43 6.72 0.06
C ALA A 30 -2.18 5.74 1.22
N LEU A 31 -1.37 6.13 2.21
CA LEU A 31 -1.10 5.33 3.40
C LEU A 31 -2.39 5.03 4.17
N SER A 32 -3.26 6.02 4.35
CA SER A 32 -4.53 5.83 5.07
C SER A 32 -5.46 4.83 4.35
N LEU A 33 -5.55 4.89 3.03
CA LEU A 33 -6.36 3.97 2.22
C LEU A 33 -5.81 2.55 2.28
N ILE A 34 -4.48 2.40 2.22
CA ILE A 34 -3.83 1.09 2.36
C ILE A 34 -4.00 0.52 3.75
N SER A 35 -3.80 1.30 4.81
CA SER A 35 -4.03 0.85 6.18
C SER A 35 -5.48 0.38 6.35
N PHE A 36 -6.45 1.12 5.84
CA PHE A 36 -7.85 0.70 5.84
C PHE A 36 -8.05 -0.62 5.08
N HIS A 37 -7.47 -0.76 3.89
CA HIS A 37 -7.53 -1.99 3.10
C HIS A 37 -6.98 -3.19 3.86
N VAL A 38 -5.79 -3.05 4.45
CA VAL A 38 -5.09 -4.14 5.17
C VAL A 38 -5.84 -4.52 6.44
N ILE A 39 -6.32 -3.55 7.23
CA ILE A 39 -7.11 -3.83 8.44
C ILE A 39 -8.38 -4.60 8.09
N ARG A 40 -9.11 -4.18 7.04
CA ARG A 40 -10.28 -4.92 6.57
C ARG A 40 -9.91 -6.33 6.12
N ARG A 41 -8.83 -6.51 5.36
CA ARG A 41 -8.36 -7.84 4.92
C ARG A 41 -8.02 -8.74 6.10
N LEU A 42 -7.37 -8.19 7.12
CA LEU A 42 -7.07 -8.90 8.35
C LEU A 42 -8.35 -9.31 9.09
N TRP A 43 -9.31 -8.39 9.21
CA TRP A 43 -10.61 -8.68 9.81
C TRP A 43 -11.39 -9.77 9.04
N GLU A 44 -11.44 -9.68 7.71
CA GLU A 44 -12.06 -10.71 6.85
C GLU A 44 -11.41 -12.07 7.07
N THR A 45 -10.08 -12.11 7.17
CA THR A 45 -9.30 -13.32 7.42
C THR A 45 -9.62 -13.90 8.80
N LEU A 46 -9.65 -13.07 9.85
CA LEU A 46 -9.83 -13.54 11.22
C LEU A 46 -11.29 -13.89 11.60
N CYS A 47 -12.26 -13.16 11.04
CA CYS A 47 -13.65 -13.20 11.52
C CYS A 47 -14.67 -13.72 10.50
N ILE A 48 -14.35 -13.69 9.20
CA ILE A 48 -15.31 -14.04 8.14
C ILE A 48 -14.89 -15.32 7.42
N SER A 49 -13.60 -15.48 7.13
CA SER A 49 -13.09 -16.58 6.35
C SER A 49 -13.24 -17.92 7.08
N VAL A 50 -13.85 -18.89 6.40
CA VAL A 50 -13.91 -20.28 6.84
C VAL A 50 -12.76 -21.02 6.16
N TYR A 51 -11.75 -21.42 6.93
CA TYR A 51 -10.61 -22.16 6.42
C TYR A 51 -10.89 -23.66 6.40
N SER A 52 -10.31 -24.35 5.40
CA SER A 52 -10.24 -25.81 5.41
C SER A 52 -9.05 -26.25 6.27
N ASP A 53 -8.98 -27.53 6.66
CA ASP A 53 -7.85 -28.13 7.39
C ASP A 53 -6.53 -28.22 6.60
N THR A 54 -6.35 -27.34 5.62
CA THR A 54 -5.17 -27.27 4.77
C THR A 54 -4.18 -26.26 5.34
N THR A 55 -2.93 -26.67 5.49
CA THR A 55 -1.86 -25.78 5.96
C THR A 55 -1.30 -24.94 4.82
N MET A 56 -1.08 -23.65 5.07
CA MET A 56 -0.47 -22.74 4.09
C MET A 56 1.05 -22.90 4.11
N ASN A 57 1.67 -22.88 2.92
CA ASN A 57 3.13 -22.91 2.80
C ASN A 57 3.76 -21.67 3.47
N ILE A 58 4.79 -21.89 4.31
CA ILE A 58 5.52 -20.85 5.02
C ILE A 58 6.15 -19.80 4.08
N PHE A 59 6.54 -20.19 2.87
CA PHE A 59 7.04 -19.27 1.86
C PHE A 59 5.97 -18.26 1.45
N HIS A 60 4.72 -18.71 1.27
CA HIS A 60 3.61 -17.82 0.92
C HIS A 60 3.32 -16.83 2.05
N TYR A 61 3.45 -17.26 3.31
CA TYR A 61 3.36 -16.38 4.46
C TYR A 61 4.48 -15.33 4.47
N GLY A 62 5.72 -15.74 4.23
CA GLY A 62 6.87 -14.84 4.16
C GLY A 62 6.72 -13.78 3.05
N VAL A 63 6.28 -14.18 1.86
CA VAL A 63 6.00 -13.26 0.75
C VAL A 63 4.91 -12.26 1.13
N GLY A 64 3.84 -12.71 1.80
CA GLY A 64 2.78 -11.83 2.29
C GLY A 64 3.33 -10.77 3.26
N LEU A 65 4.16 -11.18 4.23
CA LEU A 65 4.76 -10.27 5.20
C LEU A 65 5.67 -9.23 4.54
N ILE A 66 6.52 -9.68 3.61
CA ILE A 66 7.39 -8.80 2.83
C ILE A 66 6.54 -7.81 2.02
N HIS A 67 5.49 -8.29 1.36
CA HIS A 67 4.60 -7.45 0.56
C HIS A 67 3.94 -6.34 1.39
N TYR A 68 3.32 -6.69 2.51
CA TYR A 68 2.64 -5.72 3.37
C TYR A 68 3.58 -4.77 4.11
N THR A 69 4.87 -5.10 4.20
CA THR A 69 5.90 -4.22 4.77
C THR A 69 6.51 -3.29 3.72
N ILE A 70 6.85 -3.81 2.53
CA ILE A 70 7.48 -3.03 1.46
C ILE A 70 6.49 -2.03 0.86
N LEU A 71 5.22 -2.38 0.73
CA LEU A 71 4.21 -1.52 0.09
C LEU A 71 4.02 -0.14 0.76
N PRO A 72 3.90 0.00 2.09
CA PRO A 72 3.88 1.32 2.71
C PRO A 72 5.25 2.03 2.63
N LEU A 73 6.36 1.28 2.69
CA LEU A 73 7.71 1.85 2.58
C LEU A 73 7.95 2.50 1.22
N THR A 74 7.52 1.87 0.13
CA THR A 74 7.69 2.45 -1.22
C THR A 74 6.92 3.76 -1.36
N ILE A 75 5.73 3.87 -0.76
CA ILE A 75 4.92 5.11 -0.77
C ILE A 75 5.61 6.22 0.02
N ILE A 76 6.23 5.87 1.14
CA ILE A 76 7.01 6.81 1.95
C ILE A 76 8.23 7.32 1.17
N CYS A 77 8.95 6.43 0.48
CA CYS A 77 10.13 6.79 -0.32
C CYS A 77 9.81 7.77 -1.46
N GLU A 78 8.59 7.73 -2.00
CA GLU A 78 8.12 8.64 -3.06
C GLU A 78 7.64 10.01 -2.55
N SER A 79 7.60 10.20 -1.22
CA SER A 79 7.15 11.45 -0.59
C SER A 79 8.21 12.54 -0.61
N LYS A 80 7.89 13.67 -1.26
CA LYS A 80 8.73 14.88 -1.23
C LYS A 80 8.97 15.41 0.18
N GLY A 81 7.98 15.27 1.07
CA GLY A 81 8.06 15.83 2.43
C GLY A 81 9.06 15.11 3.35
N ILE A 82 9.40 13.85 3.04
CA ILE A 82 10.39 13.08 3.79
C ILE A 82 11.77 13.17 3.13
N ALA A 83 11.80 13.17 1.81
CA ALA A 83 13.06 13.16 1.07
C ALA A 83 13.72 14.53 0.91
N ASP A 84 12.99 15.64 1.06
CA ASP A 84 13.55 16.99 0.96
C ASP A 84 12.91 17.92 2.01
N ASN A 85 13.73 18.34 2.99
CA ASN A 85 13.33 19.22 4.11
C ASN A 85 12.74 20.56 3.67
N ARG A 86 12.90 20.96 2.40
CA ARG A 86 12.27 22.17 1.85
C ARG A 86 10.74 22.04 1.74
N TYR A 87 10.23 20.82 1.63
CA TYR A 87 8.80 20.56 1.59
C TYR A 87 8.37 20.11 3.00
N GLY A 88 7.70 21.00 3.73
CA GLY A 88 7.20 20.67 5.06
C GLY A 88 6.18 19.52 5.05
N LEU A 89 6.00 18.85 6.19
CA LEU A 89 5.01 17.79 6.40
C LEU A 89 3.59 18.35 6.61
N ILE A 90 3.20 19.31 5.78
CA ILE A 90 1.90 20.00 5.89
C ILE A 90 0.85 19.21 5.12
N PHE A 91 -0.28 18.93 5.78
CA PHE A 91 -1.45 18.36 5.13
C PHE A 91 -2.35 19.48 4.63
N ALA A 92 -2.56 19.55 3.31
CA ALA A 92 -3.46 20.49 2.67
C ALA A 92 -4.40 19.72 1.74
N SER A 93 -5.71 19.80 1.99
CA SER A 93 -6.71 19.16 1.13
C SER A 93 -6.71 19.74 -0.30
N SER A 94 -6.34 21.01 -0.45
CA SER A 94 -6.16 21.67 -1.75
C SER A 94 -4.99 21.12 -2.57
N ALA A 95 -4.06 20.37 -1.95
CA ALA A 95 -2.96 19.71 -2.64
C ALA A 95 -3.37 18.36 -3.25
N ILE A 96 -4.62 17.92 -3.04
CA ILE A 96 -5.16 16.68 -3.58
C ILE A 96 -5.95 17.01 -4.86
N SER A 97 -5.53 16.40 -5.97
CA SER A 97 -6.16 16.58 -7.29
C SER A 97 -7.53 15.92 -7.35
N SER A 98 -8.45 16.48 -8.16
CA SER A 98 -9.77 15.90 -8.41
C SER A 98 -9.71 14.45 -8.92
N VAL A 99 -8.66 14.09 -9.69
CA VAL A 99 -8.45 12.71 -10.15
C VAL A 99 -8.15 11.77 -8.97
N GLN A 100 -7.42 12.24 -7.95
CA GLN A 100 -7.14 11.45 -6.75
C GLN A 100 -8.41 11.22 -5.94
N TRP A 101 -9.31 12.20 -5.87
CA TRP A 101 -10.62 12.05 -5.24
C TRP A 101 -11.51 11.03 -5.96
N VAL A 102 -11.51 11.03 -7.30
CA VAL A 102 -12.18 9.98 -8.09
C VAL A 102 -11.55 8.62 -7.79
N GLY A 103 -10.23 8.54 -7.68
CA GLY A 103 -9.51 7.34 -7.27
C GLY A 103 -9.91 6.84 -5.87
N VAL A 104 -10.11 7.74 -4.91
CA VAL A 104 -10.60 7.41 -3.56
C VAL A 104 -12.01 6.84 -3.63
N ALA A 105 -12.91 7.47 -4.38
CA ALA A 105 -14.28 6.97 -4.56
C ALA A 105 -14.28 5.56 -5.18
N LEU A 106 -13.51 5.38 -6.26
CA LEU A 106 -13.35 4.09 -6.93
C LEU A 106 -12.74 3.05 -5.99
N PHE A 107 -11.74 3.44 -5.19
CA PHE A 107 -11.16 2.58 -4.18
C PHE A 107 -12.23 2.04 -3.24
N PHE A 108 -13.07 2.88 -2.64
CA PHE A 108 -14.13 2.42 -1.73
C PHE A 108 -15.16 1.52 -2.41
N LEU A 109 -15.55 1.84 -3.65
CA LEU A 109 -16.46 0.99 -4.44
C LEU A 109 -15.86 -0.41 -4.64
N CYS A 110 -14.63 -0.50 -5.14
CA CYS A 110 -13.94 -1.76 -5.34
C CYS A 110 -13.69 -2.49 -4.01
N ASN A 111 -13.33 -1.78 -2.95
CA ASN A 111 -13.09 -2.34 -1.62
C ASN A 111 -14.36 -3.01 -1.09
N ARG A 112 -15.52 -2.35 -1.23
CA ARG A 112 -16.83 -2.88 -0.89
C ARG A 112 -17.18 -4.12 -1.71
N GLN A 113 -16.98 -4.09 -3.03
CA GLN A 113 -17.27 -5.25 -3.87
C GLN A 113 -16.41 -6.47 -3.49
N GLN A 114 -15.11 -6.25 -3.25
CA GLN A 114 -14.25 -7.33 -2.77
C GLN A 114 -14.69 -7.90 -1.41
N HIS A 115 -15.25 -7.07 -0.52
CA HIS A 115 -15.76 -7.53 0.77
C HIS A 115 -17.00 -8.42 0.60
N LEU A 116 -17.92 -8.03 -0.29
CA LEU A 116 -19.12 -8.81 -0.59
C LEU A 116 -18.76 -10.19 -1.15
N ILE A 117 -17.82 -10.24 -2.10
CA ILE A 117 -17.32 -11.48 -2.68
C ILE A 117 -16.70 -12.37 -1.59
N ALA A 118 -15.85 -11.81 -0.72
CA ALA A 118 -15.23 -12.57 0.37
C ALA A 118 -16.28 -13.18 1.32
N ARG A 119 -17.34 -12.45 1.63
CA ARG A 119 -18.46 -12.94 2.46
C ARG A 119 -19.26 -14.03 1.76
N GLU A 120 -19.53 -13.87 0.47
CA GLU A 120 -20.26 -14.87 -0.32
C GLU A 120 -19.46 -16.17 -0.43
N LEU A 121 -18.16 -16.09 -0.71
CA LEU A 121 -17.26 -17.25 -0.71
C LEU A 121 -17.24 -17.97 0.65
N ALA A 122 -17.21 -17.21 1.75
CA ALA A 122 -17.28 -17.78 3.08
C ALA A 122 -18.64 -18.45 3.35
N ALA A 123 -19.74 -17.86 2.87
CA ALA A 123 -21.08 -18.42 3.00
C ALA A 123 -21.25 -19.72 2.20
N LEU A 124 -20.68 -19.81 0.99
CA LEU A 124 -20.70 -21.04 0.18
C LEU A 124 -19.98 -22.23 0.85
N ARG A 125 -19.02 -21.96 1.74
CA ARG A 125 -18.33 -22.99 2.53
C ARG A 125 -19.12 -23.46 3.74
N LYS A 126 -20.00 -22.61 4.28
CA LYS A 126 -20.91 -23.00 5.35
C LYS A 126 -22.01 -23.83 4.69
N GLY A 127 -22.03 -25.13 4.94
CA GLY A 127 -23.03 -26.02 4.37
C GLY A 127 -24.46 -25.64 4.81
N PRO A 128 -25.49 -26.33 4.32
CA PRO A 128 -26.88 -26.12 4.73
C PRO A 128 -27.10 -26.17 6.25
N ASP A 129 -26.18 -26.80 6.99
CA ASP A 129 -26.31 -27.11 8.41
C ASP A 129 -25.51 -26.17 9.35
N GLY A 130 -24.85 -25.13 8.81
CA GLY A 130 -24.15 -24.09 9.60
C GLY A 130 -22.62 -24.17 9.57
#